data_AF-A0A1H2Z847-F1
#
_entry.id   AF-A0A1H2Z847-F1
#
_cell.length_a   1.000
_cell.length_b   1.000
_cell.length_c   1.000
_cell.angle_alpha   90.00
_cell.angle_beta   90.00
_cell.angle_gamma   90.00
#
_symmetry.space_group_name_H-M   'P 1'
#
loop_
_entity.id
_entity.type
_entity.pdbx_description
1 polymer ?
#
loop_
_entity_poly.entity_id
_entity_poly.type
_entity_poly.pdbx_seq_one_letter_code
_entity_poly.pdbx_strand_id
1 'polypeptide(L)'
;MVLWAEGYCKAAFGLVQTLSTMPVVDPSTSARAAVTTRELLTSVIGGLDGSLATLAKLGPSPVAGGSAVRDNAAKSFTGIRTRAAEARQRLEVAKDPSAVKKALADAGGPLDDISRLDLMRGLHSVPELALASRLAPSCQQLSPPGETGSPLSRQGN
;
A
#
# COMPACT_ATOMS: atom_id res chain seq x y z
N MET A 1 -17.86 -0.48 14.79
CA MET A 1 -16.68 -1.31 14.48
C MET A 1 -16.55 -1.60 12.99
N VAL A 2 -17.55 -2.22 12.33
CA VAL A 2 -17.50 -2.49 10.87
C VAL A 2 -17.20 -1.23 10.05
N LEU A 3 -17.84 -0.10 10.34
CA LEU A 3 -17.56 1.19 9.67
C LEU A 3 -16.11 1.67 9.85
N TRP A 4 -15.49 1.37 11.00
CA TRP A 4 -14.10 1.73 11.26
C TRP A 4 -13.15 0.84 10.45
N ALA A 5 -13.39 -0.48 10.44
CA ALA A 5 -12.64 -1.43 9.62
C ALA A 5 -12.81 -1.13 8.12
N GLU A 6 -14.02 -0.77 7.69
CA GLU A 6 -14.30 -0.32 6.32
C GLU A 6 -13.49 0.92 5.97
N GLY A 7 -13.44 1.93 6.84
CA GLY A 7 -12.63 3.12 6.60
C GLY A 7 -11.13 2.82 6.50
N TYR A 8 -10.62 1.90 7.32
CA TYR A 8 -9.24 1.41 7.21
C TYR A 8 -9.00 0.72 5.87
N CYS A 9 -9.88 -0.20 5.47
CA CYS A 9 -9.74 -0.91 4.20
C CYS A 9 -9.94 -0.01 2.99
N LYS A 10 -10.74 1.06 3.08
CA LYS A 10 -10.80 2.09 2.02
C LYS A 10 -9.46 2.76 1.80
N ALA A 11 -8.70 3.03 2.86
CA ALA A 11 -7.36 3.58 2.73
C ALA A 11 -6.43 2.59 2.00
N ALA A 12 -6.43 1.32 2.42
CA ALA A 12 -5.63 0.28 1.78
C ALA A 12 -6.06 0.03 0.31
N PHE A 13 -7.35 0.01 0.03
CA PHE A 13 -7.90 -0.19 -1.31
C PHE A 13 -7.55 0.96 -2.26
N GLY A 14 -7.59 2.21 -1.76
CA GLY A 14 -7.13 3.38 -2.53
C GLY A 14 -5.67 3.27 -2.96
N LEU A 15 -4.80 2.72 -2.08
CA LEU A 15 -3.43 2.40 -2.44
C LEU A 15 -3.38 1.33 -3.54
N VAL A 16 -4.05 0.20 -3.36
CA VAL A 16 -4.07 -0.91 -4.34
C VAL A 16 -4.57 -0.45 -5.71
N GLN A 17 -5.62 0.36 -5.76
CA GLN A 17 -6.14 0.98 -6.98
C GLN A 17 -5.05 1.81 -7.67
N THR A 18 -4.38 2.68 -6.92
CA THR A 18 -3.28 3.51 -7.46
C THR A 18 -2.16 2.65 -8.03
N LEU A 19 -1.78 1.58 -7.29
CA LEU A 19 -0.74 0.65 -7.72
C LEU A 19 -1.13 -0.13 -8.98
N SER A 20 -2.40 -0.46 -9.14
CA SER A 20 -2.93 -1.20 -10.29
C SER A 20 -2.98 -0.36 -11.57
N THR A 21 -2.97 0.98 -11.45
CA THR A 21 -2.99 1.92 -12.57
C THR A 21 -1.66 2.64 -12.76
N MET A 22 -0.56 2.10 -12.21
CA MET A 22 0.74 2.75 -12.28
C MET A 22 1.30 2.80 -13.71
N PRO A 23 2.03 3.87 -14.06
CA PRO A 23 2.74 3.93 -15.33
C PRO A 23 3.82 2.84 -15.40
N VAL A 24 4.01 2.28 -16.59
CA VAL A 24 5.04 1.28 -16.85
C VAL A 24 6.38 1.98 -17.10
N VAL A 25 7.45 1.46 -16.49
CA VAL A 25 8.81 1.94 -16.75
C VAL A 25 9.20 1.57 -18.19
N ASP A 26 9.71 2.54 -18.94
CA ASP A 26 10.19 2.37 -20.31
C ASP A 26 11.72 2.21 -20.30
N PRO A 27 12.23 0.98 -20.51
CA PRO A 27 13.65 0.68 -20.41
C PRO A 27 14.43 0.95 -21.70
N SER A 28 13.82 1.56 -22.74
CA SER A 28 14.46 1.76 -24.05
C SER A 28 15.78 2.53 -23.99
N THR A 29 15.90 3.49 -23.06
CA THR A 29 17.15 4.18 -22.74
C THR A 29 17.21 4.50 -21.25
N SER A 30 18.40 4.71 -20.69
CA SER A 30 18.54 5.09 -19.27
C SER A 30 17.86 6.43 -18.94
N ALA A 31 17.88 7.39 -19.88
CA ALA A 31 17.19 8.67 -19.73
C ALA A 31 15.67 8.46 -19.68
N ARG A 32 15.13 7.62 -20.57
CA ARG A 32 13.70 7.32 -20.62
C ARG A 32 13.23 6.51 -19.41
N ALA A 33 14.03 5.55 -18.97
CA ALA A 33 13.80 4.80 -17.75
C ALA A 33 13.77 5.73 -16.53
N ALA A 34 14.68 6.70 -16.44
CA ALA A 34 14.71 7.65 -15.33
C ALA A 34 13.46 8.53 -15.29
N VAL A 35 13.01 9.03 -16.44
CA VAL A 35 11.77 9.84 -16.54
C VAL A 35 10.56 9.01 -16.09
N THR A 36 10.35 7.84 -16.68
CA THR A 36 9.19 7.00 -16.37
C THR A 36 9.23 6.43 -14.95
N THR A 37 10.42 6.19 -14.38
CA THR A 37 10.56 5.81 -12.96
C THR A 37 10.20 6.97 -12.03
N ARG A 38 10.53 8.23 -12.38
CA ARG A 38 10.08 9.40 -11.60
C ARG A 38 8.56 9.58 -11.63
N GLU A 39 7.94 9.31 -12.77
CA GLU A 39 6.48 9.31 -12.92
C GLU A 39 5.85 8.22 -12.04
N LEU A 40 6.38 6.99 -12.12
CA LEU A 40 5.97 5.87 -11.26
C LEU A 40 6.06 6.21 -9.77
N LEU A 41 7.21 6.72 -9.31
CA LEU A 41 7.40 7.12 -7.93
C LEU A 41 6.46 8.26 -7.52
N THR A 42 6.09 9.15 -8.45
CA THR A 42 5.11 10.21 -8.19
C THR A 42 3.72 9.63 -7.97
N SER A 43 3.28 8.68 -8.79
CA SER A 43 2.02 7.96 -8.59
C SER A 43 1.98 7.23 -7.25
N VAL A 44 3.07 6.55 -6.89
CA VAL A 44 3.24 5.88 -5.60
C VAL A 44 3.08 6.86 -4.43
N ILE A 45 3.78 7.99 -4.47
CA ILE A 45 3.70 9.03 -3.43
C ILE A 45 2.27 9.54 -3.30
N GLY A 46 1.59 9.79 -4.43
CA GLY A 46 0.19 10.23 -4.43
C GLY A 46 -0.76 9.21 -3.81
N GLY A 47 -0.61 7.92 -4.14
CA GLY A 47 -1.41 6.85 -3.55
C GLY A 47 -1.21 6.70 -2.03
N LEU A 48 0.04 6.82 -1.57
CA LEU A 48 0.38 6.80 -0.15
C LEU A 48 -0.19 8.03 0.57
N ASP A 49 -0.09 9.22 -0.01
CA ASP A 49 -0.65 10.45 0.55
C ASP A 49 -2.18 10.37 0.68
N GLY A 50 -2.88 9.85 -0.35
CA GLY A 50 -4.32 9.62 -0.29
C GLY A 50 -4.73 8.59 0.78
N SER A 51 -3.93 7.54 0.94
CA SER A 51 -4.15 6.50 1.96
C SER A 51 -3.94 7.06 3.37
N LEU A 52 -2.86 7.82 3.59
CA LEU A 52 -2.57 8.51 4.85
C LEU A 52 -3.68 9.49 5.23
N ALA A 53 -4.15 10.29 4.27
CA ALA A 53 -5.27 11.21 4.48
C ALA A 53 -6.57 10.48 4.85
N THR A 54 -6.81 9.29 4.28
CA THR A 54 -7.97 8.47 4.60
C THR A 54 -7.85 7.84 6.00
N LEU A 55 -6.68 7.31 6.36
CA LEU A 55 -6.41 6.81 7.71
C LEU A 55 -6.57 7.91 8.78
N ALA A 56 -6.11 9.13 8.50
CA ALA A 56 -6.21 10.26 9.43
C ALA A 56 -7.66 10.67 9.73
N LYS A 57 -8.60 10.39 8.82
CA LYS A 57 -10.04 10.63 9.03
C LYS A 57 -10.68 9.58 9.93
N LEU A 58 -10.01 8.46 10.19
CA LEU A 58 -10.49 7.49 11.16
C LEU A 58 -10.37 8.10 12.55
N GLY A 59 -11.52 8.31 13.19
CA GLY A 59 -11.58 8.60 14.62
C GLY A 59 -10.96 7.47 15.47
N PRO A 60 -11.01 7.60 16.80
CA PRO A 60 -10.55 6.55 17.71
C PRO A 60 -11.14 5.19 17.36
N SER A 61 -10.33 4.13 17.47
CA SER A 61 -10.84 2.78 17.30
C SER A 61 -11.89 2.47 18.37
N PRO A 62 -13.02 1.82 18.00
CA PRO A 62 -14.02 1.37 18.96
C PRO A 62 -13.58 0.14 19.77
N VAL A 63 -12.41 -0.44 19.47
CA VAL A 63 -11.85 -1.60 20.18
C VAL A 63 -10.39 -1.35 20.59
N ALA A 64 -9.96 -2.02 21.66
CA ALA A 64 -8.59 -1.98 22.15
C ALA A 64 -7.61 -2.42 21.04
N GLY A 65 -6.44 -1.78 20.99
CA GLY A 65 -5.41 -2.09 19.99
C GLY A 65 -5.67 -1.55 18.57
N GLY A 66 -6.91 -1.24 18.20
CA GLY A 66 -7.21 -0.80 16.83
C GLY A 66 -6.61 0.57 16.45
N SER A 67 -6.49 1.50 17.39
CA SER A 67 -5.80 2.77 17.11
C SER A 67 -4.31 2.53 16.81
N ALA A 68 -3.67 1.60 17.52
CA ALA A 68 -2.28 1.22 17.24
C ALA A 68 -2.13 0.54 15.86
N VAL A 69 -3.13 -0.22 15.41
CA VAL A 69 -3.18 -0.78 14.05
C VAL A 69 -3.17 0.33 12.99
N ARG A 70 -4.02 1.35 13.14
CA ARG A 70 -4.04 2.53 12.26
C ARG A 70 -2.69 3.26 12.28
N ASP A 71 -2.16 3.51 13.48
CA ASP A 71 -0.95 4.32 13.64
C ASP A 71 0.29 3.60 13.07
N ASN A 72 0.37 2.28 13.23
CA ASN A 72 1.43 1.45 12.62
C ASN A 72 1.34 1.43 11.08
N ALA A 73 0.14 1.36 10.52
CA ALA A 73 -0.07 1.46 9.08
C ALA A 73 0.37 2.85 8.56
N ALA A 74 -0.06 3.91 9.24
CA ALA A 74 0.33 5.28 8.90
C ALA A 74 1.85 5.49 8.96
N LYS A 75 2.52 4.95 9.99
CA LYS A 75 3.99 4.98 10.12
C LYS A 75 4.67 4.25 8.96
N SER A 76 4.17 3.07 8.58
CA SER A 76 4.72 2.27 7.49
C SER A 76 4.58 2.99 6.15
N PHE A 77 3.39 3.51 5.84
CA PHE A 77 3.12 4.27 4.62
C PHE A 77 3.97 5.53 4.55
N THR A 78 4.11 6.26 5.66
CA THR A 78 4.97 7.45 5.74
C THR A 78 6.42 7.10 5.44
N GLY A 79 6.95 6.02 6.01
CA GLY A 79 8.33 5.59 5.77
C GLY A 79 8.61 5.26 4.31
N ILE A 80 7.70 4.53 3.66
CA ILE A 80 7.79 4.19 2.24
C ILE A 80 7.69 5.46 1.38
N ARG A 81 6.73 6.33 1.67
CA ARG A 81 6.51 7.60 0.96
C ARG A 81 7.74 8.49 0.99
N THR A 82 8.41 8.59 2.15
CA THR A 82 9.68 9.32 2.29
C THR A 82 10.77 8.72 1.40
N ARG A 83 10.97 7.38 1.43
CA ARG A 83 11.98 6.73 0.59
C ARG A 83 11.69 6.88 -0.91
N ALA A 84 10.42 6.81 -1.31
CA ALA A 84 9.99 7.05 -2.69
C ALA A 84 10.29 8.49 -3.13
N ALA A 85 10.02 9.48 -2.26
CA ALA A 85 10.32 10.88 -2.54
C ALA A 85 11.83 11.12 -2.69
N GLU A 86 12.65 10.52 -1.82
CA GLU A 86 14.10 10.61 -1.92
C GLU A 86 14.63 9.95 -3.20
N ALA A 87 14.15 8.76 -3.56
CA ALA A 87 14.54 8.09 -4.79
C ALA A 87 14.17 8.92 -6.03
N ARG A 88 12.98 9.53 -6.04
CA ARG A 88 12.54 10.43 -7.11
C ARG A 88 13.46 11.64 -7.23
N GLN A 89 13.85 12.23 -6.09
CA GLN A 89 14.77 13.36 -6.07
C GLN A 89 16.15 12.98 -6.61
N ARG A 90 16.69 11.80 -6.23
CA ARG A 90 17.96 11.30 -6.75
C ARG A 90 17.94 11.15 -8.28
N LEU A 91 16.85 10.63 -8.84
CA LEU A 91 16.66 10.52 -10.29
C LEU A 91 16.56 11.89 -10.98
N GLU A 92 16.00 12.90 -10.32
CA GLU A 92 15.86 14.25 -10.87
C GLU A 92 17.20 14.99 -10.97
N VAL A 93 18.05 14.82 -9.96
CA VAL A 93 19.35 15.50 -9.88
C VAL A 93 20.47 14.75 -10.62
N ALA A 94 20.31 13.46 -10.91
CA ALA A 94 21.30 12.68 -11.66
C ALA A 94 21.44 13.20 -13.11
N LYS A 95 22.67 13.56 -13.51
CA LYS A 95 22.95 14.15 -14.84
C LYS A 95 23.83 13.26 -15.71
N ASP A 96 24.78 12.53 -15.14
CA ASP A 96 25.65 11.62 -15.87
C ASP A 96 25.10 10.19 -15.92
N PRO A 97 25.51 9.37 -16.91
CA PRO A 97 24.99 8.01 -17.07
C PRO A 97 25.21 7.09 -15.85
N SER A 98 26.30 7.28 -15.11
CA SER A 98 26.62 6.44 -13.95
C SER A 98 25.72 6.77 -12.76
N ALA A 99 25.48 8.07 -12.51
CA ALA A 99 24.55 8.55 -11.51
C ALA A 99 23.11 8.13 -11.82
N VAL A 100 22.69 8.22 -13.09
CA VAL A 100 21.35 7.77 -13.52
C VAL A 100 21.18 6.27 -13.27
N LYS A 101 22.16 5.44 -13.65
CA LYS A 101 22.11 3.99 -13.40
C LYS A 101 22.01 3.67 -11.92
N LYS A 102 22.78 4.35 -11.07
CA LYS A 102 22.70 4.18 -9.61
C LYS A 102 21.35 4.60 -9.06
N ALA A 103 20.84 5.77 -9.47
CA ALA A 103 19.55 6.27 -9.02
C ALA A 103 18.38 5.36 -9.44
N LEU A 104 18.45 4.75 -10.63
CA LEU A 104 17.50 3.74 -11.09
C LEU A 104 17.52 2.48 -10.21
N ALA A 105 18.70 1.99 -9.82
CA ALA A 105 18.81 0.85 -8.91
C ALA A 105 18.24 1.17 -7.52
N ASP A 106 18.57 2.35 -6.98
CA ASP A 106 18.10 2.80 -5.66
C ASP A 106 16.57 3.04 -5.66
N ALA A 107 15.96 3.33 -6.81
CA ALA A 107 14.52 3.53 -6.96
C ALA A 107 13.68 2.24 -6.87
N GLY A 108 14.29 1.05 -6.97
CA GLY A 108 13.59 -0.22 -6.78
C GLY A 108 13.15 -0.47 -5.33
N GLY A 109 13.93 -0.01 -4.35
CA GLY A 109 13.69 -0.29 -2.93
C GLY A 109 12.29 0.13 -2.43
N PRO A 110 11.84 1.37 -2.67
CA PRO A 110 10.49 1.79 -2.29
C PRO A 110 9.36 0.99 -2.97
N LEU A 111 9.58 0.55 -4.21
CA LEU A 111 8.60 -0.27 -4.96
C LEU A 111 8.51 -1.68 -4.38
N ASP A 112 9.67 -2.27 -4.04
CA ASP A 112 9.75 -3.55 -3.34
C ASP A 112 9.08 -3.48 -1.96
N ASP A 113 9.33 -2.42 -1.20
CA ASP A 113 8.71 -2.22 0.11
C ASP A 113 7.18 -2.22 0.02
N ILE A 114 6.62 -1.58 -1.03
CA ILE A 114 5.19 -1.57 -1.30
C ILE A 114 4.67 -2.95 -1.65
N SER A 115 5.37 -3.68 -2.51
CA SER A 115 4.97 -5.03 -2.92
C SER A 115 4.86 -6.02 -1.76
N ARG A 116 5.60 -5.75 -0.66
CA ARG A 116 5.64 -6.57 0.55
C ARG A 116 4.64 -6.14 1.61
N LEU A 117 3.90 -5.06 1.39
CA LEU A 117 2.89 -4.60 2.34
C LEU A 117 1.74 -5.60 2.42
N ASP A 118 1.61 -6.22 3.57
CA ASP A 118 0.40 -6.91 3.98
C ASP A 118 -0.55 -5.89 4.63
N LEU A 119 -1.40 -5.30 3.80
CA LEU A 119 -2.31 -4.22 4.18
C LEU A 119 -3.39 -4.67 5.17
N MET A 120 -3.62 -5.98 5.31
CA MET A 120 -4.65 -6.54 6.18
C MET A 120 -4.12 -7.06 7.51
N ARG A 121 -2.80 -7.32 7.61
CA ARG A 121 -2.13 -7.84 8.82
C ARG A 121 -2.57 -7.18 10.12
N GLY A 122 -2.62 -5.85 10.12
CA GLY A 122 -2.95 -5.09 11.32
C GLY A 122 -4.37 -5.38 11.80
N LEU A 123 -5.35 -5.43 10.90
CA LEU A 123 -6.73 -5.78 11.24
C LEU A 123 -6.84 -7.23 11.71
N HIS A 124 -6.11 -8.15 11.08
CA HIS A 124 -6.09 -9.56 11.46
C HIS A 124 -5.42 -9.84 12.80
N SER A 125 -4.60 -8.91 13.31
CA SER A 125 -3.95 -9.03 14.63
C SER A 125 -4.87 -8.72 15.82
N VAL A 126 -6.04 -8.13 15.57
CA VAL A 126 -7.05 -7.80 16.60
C VAL A 126 -8.34 -8.59 16.29
N PRO A 127 -8.76 -9.57 17.12
CA PRO A 127 -9.86 -10.48 16.80
C PRO A 127 -11.15 -9.79 16.38
N GLU A 128 -11.53 -8.73 17.08
CA GLU A 128 -12.75 -7.97 16.81
C GLU A 128 -12.68 -7.22 15.47
N LEU A 129 -11.50 -6.69 15.12
CA LEU A 129 -11.27 -6.06 13.81
C LEU A 129 -11.20 -7.07 12.68
N ALA A 130 -10.66 -8.27 12.93
CA ALA A 130 -10.65 -9.37 11.97
C ALA A 130 -12.07 -9.85 11.63
N LEU A 131 -12.98 -9.85 12.61
CA LEU A 131 -14.40 -10.12 12.35
C LEU A 131 -15.06 -8.96 11.59
N ALA A 132 -14.75 -7.72 11.98
CA ALA A 132 -15.28 -6.53 11.33
C ALA A 132 -14.86 -6.44 9.85
N SER A 133 -13.61 -6.80 9.53
CA SER A 133 -13.08 -6.75 8.16
C SER A 133 -13.81 -7.72 7.24
N ARG A 134 -14.25 -8.88 7.72
CA ARG A 134 -15.03 -9.84 6.92
C ARG A 134 -16.38 -9.29 6.46
N LEU A 135 -16.93 -8.31 7.17
CA LEU A 135 -18.22 -7.68 6.88
C LEU A 135 -18.06 -6.34 6.14
N ALA A 136 -16.84 -5.85 5.97
CA ALA A 136 -16.54 -4.55 5.39
C ALA A 136 -16.25 -4.71 3.88
N PRO A 137 -17.05 -4.10 2.99
CA PRO A 137 -16.93 -4.27 1.53
C PRO A 137 -15.53 -4.03 0.97
N SER A 138 -14.85 -2.96 1.39
CA SER A 138 -13.52 -2.63 0.90
C SER A 138 -12.48 -3.66 1.36
N CYS A 139 -12.67 -4.28 2.52
CA CYS A 139 -11.78 -5.34 3.00
C CYS A 139 -11.96 -6.64 2.21
N GLN A 140 -13.18 -6.94 1.78
CA GLN A 140 -13.47 -8.12 0.96
C GLN A 140 -12.78 -8.03 -0.41
N GLN A 141 -12.68 -6.82 -0.97
CA GLN A 141 -11.94 -6.58 -2.22
C GLN A 141 -10.41 -6.75 -2.08
N LEU A 142 -9.88 -6.62 -0.86
CA LEU A 142 -8.47 -6.80 -0.54
C LEU A 142 -8.12 -8.24 -0.12
N SER A 143 -9.14 -9.06 0.15
CA SER A 143 -8.93 -10.45 0.55
C SER A 143 -8.55 -11.28 -0.69
N PRO A 144 -7.55 -12.16 -0.61
CA PRO A 144 -7.23 -13.05 -1.71
C PRO A 144 -8.46 -13.93 -2.04
N PRO A 145 -8.71 -14.25 -3.32
CA PRO A 145 -9.81 -15.12 -3.70
C PRO A 145 -9.62 -16.50 -3.05
N GLY A 146 -10.45 -16.82 -2.05
CA GLY A 146 -10.44 -18.10 -1.32
C GLY A 146 -10.72 -18.05 0.18
N GLU A 147 -10.68 -16.89 0.84
CA GLU A 147 -10.88 -16.79 2.31
C GLU A 147 -12.32 -16.51 2.75
N THR A 148 -13.26 -16.31 1.82
CA THR A 148 -14.68 -16.24 2.14
C THR A 148 -15.26 -17.65 2.29
N GLY A 149 -15.10 -18.22 3.48
CA GLY A 149 -15.93 -19.29 4.07
C GLY A 149 -16.35 -20.44 3.15
N SER A 150 -15.68 -21.59 3.29
CA SER A 150 -16.34 -22.89 3.06
C SER A 150 -16.83 -23.46 4.39
N PRO A 151 -18.14 -23.38 4.71
CA PRO A 151 -18.74 -24.22 5.72
C PRO A 151 -19.45 -25.41 5.07
N LEU A 152 -18.83 -26.15 4.15
CA LEU A 152 -19.38 -27.41 3.61
C LEU A 152 -18.27 -28.38 3.19
N SER A 153 -17.75 -29.13 4.17
CA SER A 153 -17.21 -30.47 3.96
C SER A 153 -17.50 -31.30 5.20
N ARG A 154 -18.80 -31.51 5.45
CA ARG A 154 -19.28 -32.63 6.26
C ARG A 154 -20.16 -33.48 5.35
N GLN A 155 -19.77 -34.75 5.22
CA GLN A 155 -20.49 -35.93 4.70
C GLN A 155 -20.28 -36.32 3.23
N GLY A 156 -19.77 -37.55 3.04
CA GLY A 156 -20.44 -38.53 2.19
C GLY A 156 -19.61 -39.24 1.14
N ASN A 157 -18.81 -40.23 1.55
CA ASN A 157 -18.89 -41.66 1.18
C ASN A 157 -17.50 -42.30 1.10
#